data_AF-A0A143WN91-F1
#
_entry.id   AF-A0A143WN91-F1
#
_cell.length_a   1.000
_cell.length_b   1.000
_cell.length_c   1.000
_cell.angle_alpha   90.00
_cell.angle_beta   90.00
_cell.angle_gamma   90.00
#
_symmetry.space_group_name_H-M   'P 1'
#
loop_
_entity.id
_entity.type
_entity.pdbx_description
1 polymer ?
#
loop_
_entity_poly.entity_id
_entity_poly.type
_entity_poly.pdbx_seq_one_letter_code
_entity_poly.pdbx_strand_id
1 'polypeptide(L)'
;MNHRRSQPKLGRGGPHRLAMLRNLSRSLALHGRIRTTMGRAKALRSLVGPAIAARACAWAQTDGSIGRARFVRVIVRKDFRRRGDQATMCSVVLE
;
A
#
# COMPACT_ATOMS: atom_id res chain seq x y z
N MET A 1 0.88 -26.88 5.02
CA MET A 1 0.74 -25.64 4.23
C MET A 1 0.09 -24.57 5.12
N ASN A 2 0.53 -23.30 5.12
CA ASN A 2 -0.03 -22.32 6.08
C ASN A 2 -1.25 -21.59 5.47
N HIS A 3 -2.45 -22.07 5.76
CA HIS A 3 -3.70 -21.71 5.05
C HIS A 3 -4.28 -20.30 5.33
N ARG A 4 -3.75 -19.54 6.30
CA ARG A 4 -4.37 -18.26 6.74
C ARG A 4 -3.42 -17.04 6.73
N ARG A 5 -2.29 -17.10 6.03
CA ARG A 5 -1.38 -15.94 5.97
C ARG A 5 -1.80 -14.93 4.90
N SER A 6 -2.40 -13.83 5.34
CA SER A 6 -2.75 -12.70 4.46
C SER A 6 -1.52 -11.92 3.96
N GLN A 7 -0.42 -11.94 4.73
CA GLN A 7 0.82 -11.22 4.43
C GLN A 7 1.84 -12.08 3.67
N PRO A 8 2.39 -11.61 2.54
CA PRO A 8 3.41 -12.33 1.79
C PRO A 8 4.75 -12.35 2.52
N LYS A 9 5.45 -13.49 2.46
CA LYS A 9 6.83 -13.62 2.93
C LYS A 9 7.77 -12.95 1.93
N LEU A 10 8.19 -11.71 2.21
CA LEU A 10 9.04 -10.88 1.33
C LEU A 10 10.53 -11.34 1.28
N GLY A 11 10.86 -12.50 1.85
CA GLY A 11 12.22 -13.06 1.92
C GLY A 11 13.20 -12.20 2.74
N ARG A 12 12.71 -11.40 3.69
CA ARG A 12 13.50 -10.41 4.46
C ARG A 12 13.19 -10.52 5.95
N GLY A 13 14.21 -10.31 6.80
CA GLY A 13 14.06 -10.26 8.26
C GLY A 13 13.17 -9.11 8.72
N GLY A 14 12.69 -9.18 9.97
CA GLY A 14 11.76 -8.22 10.58
C GLY A 14 12.16 -6.74 10.44
N PRO A 15 13.36 -6.31 10.91
CA PRO A 15 13.74 -4.90 10.88
C PRO A 15 13.89 -4.37 9.46
N HIS A 16 14.53 -5.14 8.58
CA HIS A 16 14.69 -4.76 7.18
C HIS A 16 13.34 -4.68 6.44
N ARG A 17 12.40 -5.58 6.75
CA ARG A 17 11.04 -5.54 6.19
C ARG A 17 10.30 -4.27 6.59
N LEU A 18 10.41 -3.85 7.85
CA LEU A 18 9.76 -2.63 8.33
C LEU A 18 10.35 -1.37 7.66
N ALA A 19 11.67 -1.26 7.59
CA ALA A 19 12.36 -0.15 6.94
C ALA A 19 11.97 -0.05 5.45
N MET A 20 11.94 -1.17 4.75
CA MET A 20 11.52 -1.24 3.35
C MET A 20 10.08 -0.74 3.14
N LEU A 21 9.14 -1.16 3.99
CA LEU A 21 7.74 -0.76 3.87
C LEU A 21 7.55 0.74 4.20
N ARG A 22 8.30 1.28 5.19
CA ARG A 22 8.31 2.72 5.50
C ARG A 22 8.80 3.54 4.31
N ASN A 23 9.88 3.11 3.66
CA ASN A 23 10.40 3.79 2.48
C ASN A 23 9.39 3.78 1.33
N LEU A 24 8.75 2.64 1.07
CA LEU A 24 7.69 2.55 0.05
C LEU A 24 6.48 3.44 0.36
N SER A 25 6.07 3.53 1.63
CA SER A 25 4.97 4.44 2.02
C SER A 25 5.36 5.91 1.83
N ARG A 26 6.62 6.27 2.10
CA ARG A 26 7.12 7.64 1.88
C ARG A 26 7.15 7.97 0.38
N SER A 27 7.68 7.08 -0.45
CA SER A 27 7.67 7.25 -1.91
C SER A 27 6.25 7.36 -2.46
N LEU A 28 5.30 6.58 -1.93
CA LEU A 28 3.90 6.66 -2.32
C LEU A 28 3.28 8.02 -1.97
N ALA A 29 3.56 8.54 -0.77
CA ALA A 29 3.08 9.85 -0.33
C ALA A 29 3.68 11.01 -1.15
N LEU A 30 4.96 10.89 -1.58
CA LEU A 30 5.64 11.94 -2.35
C LEU A 30 5.24 11.95 -3.82
N HIS A 31 5.10 10.79 -4.46
CA HIS A 31 4.93 10.70 -5.91
C HIS A 31 3.48 10.38 -6.33
N GLY A 32 2.60 10.00 -5.40
CA GLY A 32 1.22 9.60 -5.70
C GLY A 32 1.07 8.27 -6.45
N ARG A 33 2.14 7.79 -7.09
CA ARG A 33 2.21 6.52 -7.82
C ARG A 33 3.59 5.87 -7.69
N ILE A 34 3.61 4.56 -7.47
CA ILE A 34 4.84 3.76 -7.43
C ILE A 34 4.69 2.47 -8.24
N ARG A 35 5.78 1.99 -8.85
CA ARG A 35 5.84 0.66 -9.47
C ARG A 35 6.58 -0.29 -8.54
N THR A 36 5.92 -1.36 -8.10
CA THR A 36 6.47 -2.34 -7.15
C THR A 36 6.08 -3.76 -7.54
N THR A 37 6.48 -4.77 -6.77
CA THR A 37 6.01 -6.15 -7.01
C THR A 37 4.69 -6.40 -6.31
N MET A 38 3.89 -7.34 -6.82
CA MET A 38 2.58 -7.68 -6.24
C MET A 38 2.65 -8.01 -4.73
N GLY A 39 3.67 -8.76 -4.31
CA GLY A 39 3.86 -9.09 -2.89
C GLY A 39 4.13 -7.85 -2.03
N ARG A 40 4.95 -6.91 -2.51
CA ARG A 40 5.23 -5.65 -1.82
C ARG A 40 3.99 -4.77 -1.77
N ALA A 41 3.24 -4.67 -2.86
CA ALA A 41 2.00 -3.91 -2.95
C ALA A 41 0.92 -4.42 -1.98
N LYS A 42 0.74 -5.75 -1.85
CA LYS A 42 -0.21 -6.35 -0.90
C LYS A 42 0.16 -6.05 0.55
N ALA A 43 1.45 -6.14 0.89
CA ALA A 43 1.94 -5.78 2.22
C ALA A 43 1.77 -4.28 2.51
N LEU A 44 2.07 -3.41 1.54
CA LEU A 44 1.92 -1.97 1.65
C LEU A 44 0.45 -1.55 1.84
N ARG A 45 -0.50 -2.17 1.14
CA ARG A 45 -1.94 -1.90 1.28
C ARG A 45 -2.43 -2.12 2.71
N SER A 46 -1.91 -3.16 3.38
CA SER A 46 -2.27 -3.46 4.77
C SER A 46 -1.74 -2.44 5.78
N LEU A 47 -0.64 -1.75 5.47
CA LEU A 47 -0.06 -0.71 6.32
C LEU A 47 -0.65 0.67 6.04
N VAL A 48 -0.77 1.02 4.76
CA VAL A 48 -1.15 2.37 4.32
C VAL A 48 -2.66 2.59 4.42
N GLY A 49 -3.49 1.55 4.20
CA GLY A 49 -4.95 1.66 4.28
C GLY A 49 -5.42 2.23 5.64
N PRO A 50 -5.04 1.62 6.77
CA PRO A 50 -5.37 2.14 8.09
C PRO A 50 -4.79 3.53 8.36
N ALA A 51 -3.57 3.82 7.90
CA ALA A 51 -2.94 5.13 8.13
C ALA A 51 -3.68 6.27 7.41
N ILE A 52 -4.18 6.02 6.20
CA ILE A 52 -4.99 6.99 5.44
C ILE A 52 -6.39 7.13 6.08
N ALA A 53 -7.02 6.02 6.48
CA ALA A 53 -8.32 6.04 7.14
C ALA A 53 -8.28 6.73 8.51
N ALA A 54 -7.21 6.52 9.30
CA ALA A 54 -7.01 7.20 10.57
C ALA A 54 -6.79 8.71 10.39
N ARG A 55 -6.00 9.12 9.38
CA ARG A 55 -5.91 10.54 9.01
C ARG A 55 -7.27 11.08 8.59
N ALA A 56 -8.01 10.36 7.74
CA ALA A 56 -9.38 10.69 7.35
C ALA A 56 -10.32 10.99 8.53
N CYS A 57 -10.34 10.10 9.53
CA CYS A 57 -11.16 10.31 10.72
C CYS A 57 -10.64 11.41 11.65
N ALA A 58 -9.33 11.66 11.71
CA ALA A 58 -8.76 12.72 12.53
C ALA A 58 -9.12 14.14 12.04
N TRP A 59 -9.41 14.34 10.74
CA TRP A 59 -9.96 15.60 10.22
C TRP A 59 -11.48 15.60 10.01
N ALA A 60 -12.15 14.46 10.19
CA ALA A 60 -13.61 14.38 10.16
C ALA A 60 -14.26 14.64 11.55
N GLN A 61 -13.47 14.99 12.56
CA GLN A 61 -13.95 15.23 13.93
C GLN A 61 -14.29 16.71 14.21
N THR A 62 -14.00 17.63 13.29
CA THR A 62 -14.48 19.02 13.36
C THR A 62 -15.70 19.16 12.46
N ASP A 63 -16.84 19.28 13.12
CA ASP A 63 -18.14 19.73 12.65
C ASP A 63 -19.01 18.69 11.96
N GLY A 64 -20.11 18.35 12.63
CA GLY A 64 -21.13 17.35 12.27
C GLY A 64 -21.90 17.65 10.98
N SER A 65 -21.18 17.74 9.87
CA SER A 65 -21.71 17.63 8.53
C SER A 65 -21.03 16.45 7.88
N ILE A 66 -21.83 15.57 7.25
CA ILE A 66 -21.37 14.41 6.48
C ILE A 66 -20.72 14.97 5.20
N GLY A 67 -19.59 15.65 5.35
CA GLY A 67 -18.71 16.05 4.27
C GLY A 67 -18.10 14.78 3.73
N ARG A 68 -18.39 14.46 2.46
CA ARG A 68 -17.86 13.29 1.75
C ARG A 68 -16.36 13.16 2.02
N ALA A 69 -15.98 12.23 2.91
CA ALA A 69 -14.60 11.83 3.03
C ALA A 69 -14.18 11.40 1.62
N ARG A 70 -13.29 12.16 0.97
CA ARG A 70 -12.59 11.64 -0.21
C ARG A 70 -11.87 10.40 0.30
N PHE A 71 -12.44 9.24 0.03
CA PHE A 71 -11.86 7.96 0.41
C PHE A 71 -10.58 7.80 -0.39
N VAL A 72 -9.47 8.32 0.13
CA VAL A 72 -8.18 8.13 -0.51
C VAL A 72 -7.91 6.63 -0.49
N ARG A 73 -8.00 5.98 -1.65
CA ARG A 73 -7.98 4.54 -1.80
C ARG A 73 -6.66 4.14 -2.44
N VAL A 74 -5.94 3.23 -1.77
CA VAL A 74 -4.78 2.56 -2.37
C VAL A 74 -5.27 1.53 -3.39
N ILE A 75 -5.08 1.81 -4.68
CA ILE A 75 -5.42 0.89 -5.76
C ILE A 75 -4.14 0.18 -6.24
N VAL A 76 -4.18 -1.15 -6.33
CA VAL A 76 -3.09 -1.96 -6.89
C VAL A 76 -3.53 -2.42 -8.28
N ARG A 77 -2.91 -1.87 -9.33
CA ARG A 77 -3.11 -2.30 -10.72
C ARG A 77 -1.99 -3.27 -11.08
N LYS A 78 -2.32 -4.43 -11.64
CA LYS A 78 -1.35 -5.41 -12.12
C LYS A 78 -0.87 -4.97 -13.50
N ASP A 79 0.43 -4.70 -13.64
CA ASP A 79 1.01 -4.35 -14.94
C ASP A 79 1.40 -5.65 -15.69
N PHE A 80 1.31 -5.64 -17.02
CA PHE A 80 1.58 -6.82 -17.86
C PHE A 80 3.05 -7.26 -17.76
N ARG A 81 3.30 -8.58 -17.72
CA ARG A 81 4.62 -9.19 -17.55
C ARG A 81 5.43 -9.02 -18.86
N ARG A 82 6.54 -8.27 -18.87
CA ARG A 82 7.50 -8.32 -19.99
C ARG A 82 8.34 -9.60 -19.87
N ARG A 83 8.65 -10.26 -21.00
CA ARG A 83 9.53 -11.44 -21.03
C ARG A 83 10.91 -11.04 -20.46
N GLY A 84 11.26 -11.59 -19.30
CA GLY A 84 12.52 -11.30 -18.58
C GLY A 84 12.35 -10.90 -17.11
N ASP A 85 11.17 -10.43 -16.68
CA ASP A 85 10.93 -10.07 -15.28
C ASP A 85 10.65 -11.31 -14.41
N GLN A 86 11.50 -11.55 -13.40
CA GLN A 86 11.32 -12.63 -12.44
C GLN A 86 10.10 -12.44 -11.50
N ALA A 87 9.47 -11.25 -11.49
CA ALA A 87 8.34 -10.95 -10.63
C ALA A 87 7.22 -10.18 -11.34
N THR A 88 5.97 -10.44 -10.96
CA THR A 88 4.82 -9.66 -11.43
C THR A 88 4.90 -8.23 -10.87
N MET A 89 5.10 -7.25 -11.76
CA MET A 89 5.06 -5.84 -11.43
C MET A 89 3.62 -5.34 -11.30
N CYS A 90 3.42 -4.40 -10.39
CA CYS A 90 2.16 -3.72 -10.11
C CYS A 90 2.43 -2.23 -9.93
N SER A 91 1.55 -1.41 -10.47
CA SER A 91 1.48 0.01 -10.16
C SER A 91 0.51 0.24 -9.00
N VAL A 92 0.99 0.93 -7.96
CA VAL A 92 0.18 1.34 -6.80
C VAL A 92 -0.09 2.83 -6.94
N VAL A 93 -1.35 3.21 -6.90
CA VAL A 93 -1.80 4.60 -7.06
C VAL A 93 -2.60 5.01 -5.82
N LEU A 94 -2.38 6.24 -5.36
CA LEU A 94 -3.25 6.93 -4.41
C LEU A 94 -4.19 7.83 -5.20
N GLU A 95 -5.50 7.61 -5.06
CA GLU A 95 -6.56 8.51 -5.53
C GLU A 95 -7.51 8.82 -4.38
#